data_AF-A0A8C5JCY8-F1
#
_entry.id   AF-A0A8C5JCY8-F1
#
_cell.length_a   1.000
_cell.length_b   1.000
_cell.length_c   1.000
_cell.angle_alpha   90.00
_cell.angle_beta   90.00
_cell.angle_gamma   90.00
#
_symmetry.space_group_name_H-M   'P 1'
#
loop_
_entity.id
_entity.type
_entity.pdbx_description
1 polymer ?
#
loop_
_entity_poly.entity_id
_entity_poly.type
_entity_poly.pdbx_seq_one_letter_code
_entity_poly.pdbx_strand_id
1 'polypeptide(L)'
;MTEKNIKECQKSLDFVLGWFAKPIFIDGDYPESMRSNLSSLLPEFSEAEKKYIKGTADFFALSFGATLSFQLLDSHMKFQQLESISLRQLLYWINSEYNNPQIFIVENSWFVSGTTKKDDAKYIYYLKKFIMETLKAIRYDRVNVFGYTVWSLLDGFEWHRGYSIRRGLFYVDFQSHDKKLMPKSSVLFYQKLIEKNGFPPLPENQPIEGIFPCGFAWGIVDNYIQVSLIIKPTGCPARSVHKFTVTYLLNRLSLPQCCKEMGTRLLSQCVCHSSPDLLCVTKANQSD
;
A
#
# COMPACT_ATOMS: atom_id res chain seq x y z
N MET A 1 9.28 6.36 14.86
CA MET A 1 9.63 7.63 14.17
C MET A 1 9.61 8.71 15.22
N THR A 2 10.65 9.53 15.34
CA THR A 2 10.69 10.61 16.33
C THR A 2 9.90 11.82 15.83
N GLU A 3 9.42 12.67 16.73
CA GLU A 3 8.72 13.91 16.36
C GLU A 3 9.58 14.82 15.48
N LYS A 4 10.89 14.86 15.75
CA LYS A 4 11.89 15.55 14.91
C LYS A 4 11.85 15.05 13.47
N ASN A 5 11.87 13.73 13.25
CA ASN A 5 11.86 13.17 11.89
C ASN A 5 10.55 13.47 11.16
N ILE A 6 9.42 13.51 11.88
CA ILE A 6 8.13 13.90 11.30
C ILE A 6 8.16 15.36 10.84
N LYS A 7 8.73 16.28 11.64
CA LYS A 7 8.89 17.69 11.25
C LYS A 7 9.80 17.85 10.03
N GLU A 8 10.89 17.09 9.93
CA GLU A 8 11.75 17.12 8.74
C GLU A 8 11.07 16.51 7.50
N CYS A 9 10.22 15.48 7.65
CA CYS A 9 9.37 15.00 6.56
C CYS A 9 8.37 16.07 6.09
N GLN A 10 7.73 16.79 7.02
CA GLN A 10 6.83 17.89 6.69
C GLN A 10 7.57 19.00 5.92
N LYS A 11 8.76 19.39 6.41
CA LYS A 11 9.60 20.38 5.73
C LYS A 11 10.00 19.93 4.32
N SER A 12 10.30 18.65 4.12
CA SER A 12 10.57 18.07 2.80
C SER A 12 9.38 18.27 1.84
N LEU A 13 8.16 17.99 2.29
CA LEU A 13 6.95 18.19 1.48
C LEU A 13 6.65 19.67 1.22
N ASP A 14 6.87 20.55 2.20
CA ASP A 14 6.74 21.99 2.03
C ASP A 14 7.68 22.52 0.96
N PHE A 15 8.95 22.08 0.96
CA PHE A 15 9.97 22.57 0.03
C PHE A 15 9.75 22.11 -1.42
N VAL A 16 8.99 21.03 -1.65
CA VAL A 16 8.74 20.48 -2.98
C VAL A 16 7.33 20.82 -3.47
N LEU A 17 6.31 20.42 -2.71
CA LEU A 17 4.91 20.58 -3.09
C LEU A 17 4.33 21.86 -2.49
N GLY A 18 4.58 22.11 -1.20
CA GLY A 18 4.07 23.29 -0.51
C GLY A 18 4.55 24.63 -1.10
N TRP A 19 5.74 24.65 -1.71
CA TRP A 19 6.32 25.82 -2.37
C TRP A 19 5.33 26.45 -3.35
N PHE A 20 4.66 25.62 -4.15
CA PHE A 20 3.66 26.09 -5.11
C PHE A 20 2.23 25.91 -4.61
N ALA A 21 1.95 24.81 -3.91
CA ALA A 21 0.59 24.48 -3.51
C ALA A 21 0.04 25.37 -2.39
N LYS A 22 0.83 25.71 -1.37
CA LYS A 22 0.31 26.53 -0.25
C LYS A 22 -0.12 27.93 -0.69
N PRO A 23 0.67 28.69 -1.49
CA PRO A 23 0.21 29.97 -2.01
C PRO A 23 -1.12 29.87 -2.76
N ILE A 24 -1.29 28.83 -3.59
CA ILE A 24 -2.48 28.68 -4.42
C ILE A 24 -3.70 28.23 -3.59
N PHE A 25 -3.54 27.27 -2.69
CA PHE A 25 -4.69 26.59 -2.05
C PHE A 25 -5.05 27.10 -0.65
N ILE A 26 -4.16 27.84 0.04
CA ILE A 26 -4.38 28.24 1.46
C ILE A 26 -4.55 29.75 1.63
N ASP A 27 -3.45 30.49 1.54
CA ASP A 27 -3.36 31.87 2.03
C ASP A 27 -2.59 32.82 1.10
N GLY A 28 -2.13 32.36 -0.06
CA GLY A 28 -1.42 33.24 -1.01
C GLY A 28 0.07 33.40 -0.74
N ASP A 29 0.61 32.77 0.31
CA ASP A 29 1.99 32.97 0.75
C ASP A 29 2.76 31.65 0.87
N TYR A 30 4.10 31.74 0.88
CA TYR A 30 4.97 30.57 0.97
C TYR A 30 4.86 29.86 2.33
N PRO A 31 5.21 28.56 2.41
CA PRO A 31 5.31 27.85 3.69
C PRO A 31 6.24 28.54 4.69
N GLU A 32 5.83 28.54 5.97
CA GLU A 32 6.63 29.11 7.07
C GLU A 32 8.01 28.47 7.17
N SER A 33 8.07 27.16 6.93
CA SER A 33 9.29 26.39 6.90
C SER A 33 10.28 26.87 5.83
N MET A 34 9.77 27.34 4.68
CA MET A 34 10.60 27.93 3.62
C MET A 34 11.02 29.36 3.96
N ARG A 35 10.09 30.22 4.39
CA ARG A 35 10.40 31.62 4.76
C ARG A 35 11.47 31.72 5.85
N SER A 36 11.41 30.83 6.85
CA SER A 36 12.39 30.79 7.94
C SER A 36 13.78 30.30 7.50
N ASN A 37 13.87 29.39 6.53
CA ASN A 37 15.14 28.82 6.08
C ASN A 37 15.79 29.60 4.92
N LEU A 38 14.99 30.24 4.07
CA LEU A 38 15.43 30.90 2.83
C LEU A 38 15.33 32.43 2.90
N SER A 39 15.14 33.00 4.09
CA SER A 39 14.79 34.41 4.35
C SER A 39 15.25 35.44 3.30
N SER A 40 16.55 35.53 2.99
CA SER A 40 17.08 36.52 2.04
C SER A 40 17.04 36.10 0.56
N LEU A 41 16.87 34.82 0.27
CA LEU A 41 16.85 34.24 -1.07
C LEU A 41 15.43 34.05 -1.62
N LEU A 42 14.42 34.02 -0.74
CA LEU A 42 13.02 33.84 -1.11
C LEU A 42 12.37 35.21 -1.30
N PRO A 43 11.83 35.52 -2.49
CA PRO A 43 11.06 36.74 -2.70
C PRO A 43 9.85 36.81 -1.77
N GLU A 44 9.44 38.03 -1.42
CA GLU A 44 8.25 38.26 -0.60
C GLU A 44 7.06 38.63 -1.49
N PHE A 45 5.88 38.06 -1.17
CA PHE A 45 4.63 38.51 -1.78
C PHE A 45 4.07 39.70 -1.01
N SER A 46 3.63 40.73 -1.74
CA SER A 46 2.79 41.79 -1.19
C SER A 46 1.40 41.24 -0.83
N GLU A 47 0.69 41.92 0.08
CA GLU A 47 -0.67 41.51 0.47
C GLU A 47 -1.66 41.47 -0.71
N ALA A 48 -1.45 42.34 -1.71
CA ALA A 48 -2.25 42.34 -2.94
C ALA A 48 -1.99 41.07 -3.78
N GLU A 49 -0.73 40.64 -3.90
CA GLU A 49 -0.34 39.44 -4.65
C GLU A 49 -0.83 38.16 -3.95
N LYS A 50 -0.72 38.09 -2.61
CA LYS A 50 -1.25 36.96 -1.84
C LYS A 50 -2.73 36.74 -2.13
N LYS A 51 -3.52 37.83 -2.10
CA LYS A 51 -4.95 37.79 -2.42
C LYS A 51 -5.20 37.41 -3.88
N TYR A 52 -4.34 37.83 -4.79
CA TYR A 52 -4.46 37.52 -6.22
C TYR A 52 -4.18 36.04 -6.53
N ILE A 53 -3.22 35.41 -5.84
CA ILE A 53 -2.79 34.02 -6.07
C ILE A 53 -3.70 33.02 -5.35
N LYS A 54 -4.20 33.38 -4.16
CA LYS A 54 -5.06 32.48 -3.40
C LYS A 54 -6.33 32.12 -4.19
N GLY A 55 -6.56 30.82 -4.36
CA GLY A 55 -7.75 30.27 -4.99
C GLY A 55 -7.70 30.30 -6.52
N THR A 56 -6.53 30.46 -7.15
CA THR A 56 -6.40 30.49 -8.62
C THR A 56 -6.38 29.10 -9.28
N ALA A 57 -6.93 28.08 -8.62
CA ALA A 57 -7.04 26.73 -9.16
C ALA A 57 -8.37 26.09 -8.75
N ASP A 58 -9.14 25.63 -9.73
CA ASP A 58 -10.45 25.01 -9.51
C ASP A 58 -10.35 23.60 -8.90
N PHE A 59 -9.20 22.93 -9.11
CA PHE A 59 -8.90 21.61 -8.56
C PHE A 59 -7.38 21.43 -8.40
N PHE A 60 -6.99 20.42 -7.62
CA PHE A 60 -5.59 20.06 -7.38
C PHE A 60 -5.09 19.09 -8.46
N ALA A 61 -4.26 19.59 -9.37
CA ALA A 61 -3.61 18.77 -10.39
C ALA A 61 -2.33 18.13 -9.83
N LEU A 62 -2.35 16.81 -9.59
CA LEU A 62 -1.21 16.08 -9.03
C LEU A 62 -0.40 15.35 -10.11
N SER A 63 0.88 15.69 -10.23
CA SER A 63 1.87 14.83 -10.91
C SER A 63 2.60 13.99 -9.85
N PHE A 64 2.58 12.67 -10.03
CA PHE A 64 3.31 11.73 -9.19
C PHE A 64 3.86 10.58 -10.03
N GLY A 65 5.17 10.53 -10.19
CA GLY A 65 5.83 9.48 -10.98
C GLY A 65 7.35 9.65 -10.98
N ALA A 66 8.00 8.99 -11.93
CA ALA A 66 9.46 8.95 -12.02
C ALA A 66 10.14 10.26 -12.49
N THR A 67 9.38 11.35 -12.63
CA THR A 67 9.88 12.67 -13.02
C THR A 67 10.71 13.28 -11.89
N LEU A 68 10.11 13.49 -10.72
CA LEU A 68 10.84 13.95 -9.53
C LEU A 68 11.34 12.79 -8.66
N SER A 69 10.51 11.76 -8.47
CA SER A 69 10.80 10.69 -7.51
C SER A 69 12.06 9.90 -7.88
N PHE A 70 12.99 9.81 -6.94
CA PHE A 70 14.30 9.18 -7.01
C PHE A 70 15.21 9.70 -8.13
N GLN A 71 14.95 10.89 -8.66
CA GLN A 71 15.71 11.40 -9.81
C GLN A 71 16.07 12.88 -9.73
N LEU A 72 15.08 13.77 -9.76
CA LEU A 72 15.30 15.22 -9.84
C LEU A 72 15.13 15.91 -8.48
N LEU A 73 14.68 15.18 -7.46
CA LEU A 73 14.59 15.72 -6.10
C LEU A 73 16.00 15.97 -5.53
N ASP A 74 16.28 17.21 -5.17
CA ASP A 74 17.52 17.58 -4.50
C ASP A 74 17.67 16.81 -3.18
N SER A 75 18.84 16.21 -2.98
CA SER A 75 19.14 15.43 -1.77
C SER A 75 19.03 16.22 -0.47
N HIS A 76 19.31 17.52 -0.50
CA HIS A 76 19.21 18.43 0.64
C HIS A 76 17.75 18.69 1.03
N MET A 77 16.85 18.71 0.05
CA MET A 77 15.41 18.88 0.27
C MET A 77 14.74 17.66 0.89
N LYS A 78 15.44 16.51 1.00
CA LYS A 78 14.95 15.35 1.77
C LYS A 78 15.12 15.51 3.28
N PHE A 79 15.92 16.47 3.74
CA PHE A 79 16.21 16.70 5.16
C PHE A 79 16.61 15.40 5.92
N GLN A 80 17.49 14.60 5.31
CA GLN A 80 17.98 13.31 5.83
C GLN A 80 16.89 12.25 6.06
N GLN A 81 15.72 12.41 5.45
CA GLN A 81 14.63 11.44 5.50
C GLN A 81 14.67 10.49 4.29
N LEU A 82 13.92 9.40 4.41
CA LEU A 82 13.77 8.41 3.34
C LEU A 82 12.69 8.85 2.35
N GLU A 83 13.01 8.72 1.08
CA GLU A 83 12.04 8.91 0.00
C GLU A 83 11.17 7.66 -0.16
N SER A 84 9.86 7.87 -0.39
CA SER A 84 8.87 6.80 -0.51
C SER A 84 7.94 7.05 -1.70
N ILE A 85 7.58 5.98 -2.40
CA ILE A 85 6.60 5.99 -3.51
C ILE A 85 5.18 5.68 -3.03
N SER A 86 4.83 6.13 -1.83
CA SER A 86 3.53 5.88 -1.21
C SER A 86 2.49 6.92 -1.67
N LEU A 87 1.86 6.67 -2.82
CA LEU A 87 0.85 7.59 -3.39
C LEU A 87 -0.35 7.79 -2.44
N ARG A 88 -0.80 6.75 -1.74
CA ARG A 88 -1.93 6.85 -0.78
C ARG A 88 -1.63 7.86 0.34
N GLN A 89 -0.44 7.78 0.94
CA GLN A 89 -0.04 8.69 2.01
C GLN A 89 0.10 10.13 1.50
N LEU A 90 0.62 10.32 0.28
CA LEU A 90 0.69 11.63 -0.34
C LEU A 90 -0.71 12.22 -0.59
N LEU A 91 -1.63 11.43 -1.14
CA LEU A 91 -3.02 11.85 -1.35
C LEU A 91 -3.71 12.23 -0.03
N TYR A 92 -3.48 11.44 1.03
CA TYR A 92 -3.98 11.76 2.37
C TYR A 92 -3.38 13.06 2.94
N TRP A 93 -2.08 13.29 2.71
CA TRP A 93 -1.41 14.52 3.12
C TRP A 93 -1.99 15.73 2.39
N ILE A 94 -2.13 15.68 1.06
CA ILE A 94 -2.76 16.75 0.25
C ILE A 94 -4.17 17.05 0.75
N ASN A 95 -4.94 15.99 1.01
CA ASN A 95 -6.29 16.11 1.55
C ASN A 95 -6.33 16.84 2.90
N SER A 96 -5.37 16.56 3.78
CA SER A 96 -5.30 17.15 5.12
C SER A 96 -4.79 18.59 5.11
N GLU A 97 -3.78 18.87 4.28
CA GLU A 97 -3.15 20.20 4.20
C GLU A 97 -4.02 21.21 3.48
N TYR A 98 -4.66 20.81 2.36
CA TYR A 98 -5.33 21.73 1.43
C TYR A 98 -6.85 21.67 1.48
N ASN A 99 -7.41 21.37 2.66
CA ASN A 99 -8.85 21.41 2.95
C ASN A 99 -9.70 20.49 2.05
N ASN A 100 -9.26 19.24 1.82
CA ASN A 100 -9.95 18.23 0.99
C ASN A 100 -10.33 18.77 -0.42
N PRO A 101 -9.34 19.15 -1.24
CA PRO A 101 -9.61 19.65 -2.58
C PRO A 101 -10.05 18.50 -3.50
N GLN A 102 -10.69 18.83 -4.63
CA GLN A 102 -10.84 17.86 -5.71
C GLN A 102 -9.46 17.59 -6.32
N ILE A 103 -9.06 16.32 -6.44
CA ILE A 103 -7.75 15.93 -6.96
C ILE A 103 -7.91 15.25 -8.32
N PHE A 104 -7.17 15.73 -9.30
CA PHE A 104 -6.97 15.06 -10.59
C PHE A 104 -5.51 14.65 -10.73
N ILE A 105 -5.26 13.35 -10.87
CA ILE A 105 -3.90 12.85 -11.10
C ILE A 105 -3.57 13.05 -12.59
N VAL A 106 -2.84 14.13 -12.91
CA VAL A 106 -2.49 14.53 -14.28
C VAL A 106 -1.33 13.71 -14.87
N GLU A 107 -0.52 13.10 -14.01
CA GLU A 107 0.59 12.27 -14.44
C GLU A 107 0.86 11.19 -13.39
N ASN A 108 0.71 9.92 -13.78
CA ASN A 108 1.15 8.81 -12.96
C ASN A 108 1.61 7.61 -13.78
N SER A 109 2.77 7.05 -13.41
CA SER A 109 3.30 5.76 -13.86
C SER A 109 4.72 5.54 -13.35
N TRP A 110 5.38 4.51 -13.87
CA TRP A 110 6.82 4.29 -13.74
C TRP A 110 7.52 4.25 -15.10
N PHE A 111 8.77 3.81 -15.13
CA PHE A 111 9.55 3.63 -16.36
C PHE A 111 10.19 2.24 -16.41
N VAL A 112 10.53 1.82 -17.62
CA VAL A 112 11.36 0.64 -17.91
C VAL A 112 12.63 1.05 -18.65
N SER A 113 13.56 0.11 -18.80
CA SER A 113 14.78 0.31 -19.59
C SER A 113 14.42 0.64 -21.05
N GLY A 114 15.25 1.45 -21.71
CA GLY A 114 15.11 1.74 -23.15
C GLY A 114 15.22 0.50 -24.04
N THR A 115 15.79 -0.59 -23.52
CA THR A 115 15.86 -1.90 -24.18
C THR A 115 14.55 -2.71 -24.09
N THR A 116 13.67 -2.37 -23.15
CA THR A 116 12.37 -3.03 -22.98
C THR A 116 11.44 -2.64 -24.13
N LYS A 117 10.94 -3.62 -24.88
CA LYS A 117 10.05 -3.42 -26.03
C LYS A 117 8.58 -3.50 -25.62
N LYS A 118 7.92 -4.62 -25.94
CA LYS A 118 6.48 -4.83 -25.72
C LYS A 118 6.13 -5.45 -24.37
N ASP A 119 7.04 -6.23 -23.78
CA ASP A 119 6.81 -6.88 -22.49
C ASP A 119 7.36 -6.03 -21.35
N ASP A 120 6.45 -5.35 -20.64
CA ASP A 120 6.75 -4.36 -19.62
C ASP A 120 6.12 -4.71 -18.26
N ALA A 121 6.25 -5.98 -17.83
CA ALA A 121 5.70 -6.47 -16.56
C ALA A 121 6.02 -5.58 -15.33
N LYS A 122 7.24 -5.01 -15.27
CA LYS A 122 7.62 -4.06 -14.21
C LYS A 122 6.70 -2.82 -14.22
N TYR A 123 6.43 -2.25 -15.39
CA TYR A 123 5.55 -1.09 -15.54
C TYR A 123 4.13 -1.43 -15.08
N ILE A 124 3.60 -2.59 -15.48
CA ILE A 124 2.27 -3.08 -15.05
C ILE A 124 2.18 -3.18 -13.53
N TYR A 125 3.21 -3.73 -12.87
CA TYR A 125 3.22 -3.88 -11.42
C TYR A 125 3.11 -2.52 -10.71
N TYR A 126 3.91 -1.53 -11.13
CA TYR A 126 3.84 -0.19 -10.55
C TYR A 126 2.51 0.49 -10.85
N LEU A 127 2.02 0.40 -12.09
CA LEU A 127 0.74 0.98 -12.47
C LEU A 127 -0.41 0.38 -11.64
N LYS A 128 -0.46 -0.96 -11.52
CA LYS A 128 -1.44 -1.65 -10.67
C LYS A 128 -1.34 -1.18 -9.22
N LYS A 129 -0.12 -1.07 -8.67
CA LYS A 129 0.11 -0.60 -7.31
C LYS A 129 -0.41 0.82 -7.10
N PHE A 130 -0.08 1.77 -7.98
CA PHE A 130 -0.52 3.17 -7.84
C PHE A 130 -2.03 3.34 -7.95
N ILE A 131 -2.68 2.62 -8.87
CA ILE A 131 -4.15 2.64 -8.98
C ILE A 131 -4.79 2.02 -7.73
N MET A 132 -4.25 0.91 -7.20
CA MET A 132 -4.75 0.33 -5.96
C MET A 132 -4.60 1.28 -4.77
N GLU A 133 -3.47 1.98 -4.65
CA GLU A 133 -3.25 2.97 -3.59
C GLU A 133 -4.20 4.17 -3.73
N THR A 134 -4.48 4.61 -4.96
CA THR A 134 -5.50 5.65 -5.24
C THR A 134 -6.90 5.18 -4.84
N LEU A 135 -7.27 3.95 -5.18
CA LEU A 135 -8.56 3.37 -4.80
C LEU A 135 -8.70 3.27 -3.27
N LYS A 136 -7.63 2.91 -2.55
CA LYS A 136 -7.61 2.92 -1.09
C LYS A 136 -7.80 4.34 -0.53
N ALA A 137 -7.14 5.35 -1.11
CA ALA A 137 -7.29 6.74 -0.70
C ALA A 137 -8.75 7.21 -0.85
N ILE A 138 -9.41 6.86 -1.96
CA ILE A 138 -10.83 7.18 -2.19
C ILE A 138 -11.73 6.45 -1.18
N ARG A 139 -11.54 5.12 -1.03
CA ARG A 139 -12.47 4.27 -0.27
C ARG A 139 -12.32 4.35 1.23
N TYR A 140 -11.08 4.38 1.73
CA TYR A 140 -10.79 4.31 3.17
C TYR A 140 -10.45 5.69 3.74
N ASP A 141 -9.73 6.51 2.99
CA ASP A 141 -9.22 7.79 3.50
C ASP A 141 -10.10 8.98 3.10
N ARG A 142 -11.16 8.73 2.30
CA ARG A 142 -12.14 9.73 1.84
C ARG A 142 -11.55 10.89 1.04
N VAL A 143 -10.41 10.66 0.39
CA VAL A 143 -9.78 11.65 -0.49
C VAL A 143 -10.59 11.79 -1.79
N ASN A 144 -10.89 13.02 -2.20
CA ASN A 144 -11.71 13.31 -3.37
C ASN A 144 -10.91 13.27 -4.68
N VAL A 145 -10.49 12.08 -5.12
CA VAL A 145 -9.85 11.89 -6.43
C VAL A 145 -10.91 11.61 -7.50
N PHE A 146 -11.00 12.44 -8.53
CA PHE A 146 -12.03 12.31 -9.58
C PHE A 146 -11.48 11.90 -10.95
N GLY A 147 -10.17 11.89 -11.14
CA GLY A 147 -9.56 11.49 -12.41
C GLY A 147 -8.12 11.02 -12.28
N TYR A 148 -7.70 10.22 -13.26
CA TYR A 148 -6.40 9.55 -13.29
C TYR A 148 -5.84 9.47 -14.70
N THR A 149 -4.62 9.96 -14.88
CA THR A 149 -3.92 9.96 -16.17
C THR A 149 -2.70 9.06 -16.10
N VAL A 150 -2.71 7.98 -16.87
CA VAL A 150 -1.53 7.14 -17.06
C VAL A 150 -0.55 7.85 -17.98
N TRP A 151 0.70 7.97 -17.52
CA TRP A 151 1.76 8.56 -18.32
C TRP A 151 2.72 7.49 -18.86
N SER A 152 3.10 7.46 -20.13
CA SER A 152 2.64 8.26 -21.26
C SER A 152 1.84 7.39 -22.22
N LEU A 153 1.19 8.02 -23.19
CA LEU A 153 0.55 7.29 -24.28
C LEU A 153 1.57 6.44 -25.05
N LEU A 154 2.66 7.06 -25.56
CA LEU A 154 3.70 6.38 -26.34
C LEU A 154 5.10 6.69 -25.81
N ASP A 155 6.07 5.85 -26.19
CA ASP A 155 7.48 6.09 -25.91
C ASP A 155 7.98 7.34 -26.64
N GLY A 156 8.81 8.14 -25.97
CA GLY A 156 9.35 9.37 -26.53
C GLY A 156 10.72 9.73 -25.95
N PHE A 157 11.09 11.00 -26.12
CA PHE A 157 12.28 11.59 -25.52
C PHE A 157 12.03 11.91 -24.03
N GLU A 158 12.83 11.33 -23.13
CA GLU A 158 12.64 11.41 -21.67
C GLU A 158 13.62 12.39 -21.03
N TRP A 159 13.64 13.63 -21.53
CA TRP A 159 14.40 14.75 -20.97
C TRP A 159 15.89 14.44 -20.82
N HIS A 160 16.48 14.67 -19.65
CA HIS A 160 17.89 14.40 -19.36
C HIS A 160 18.28 12.92 -19.49
N ARG A 161 17.30 12.01 -19.56
CA ARG A 161 17.53 10.57 -19.77
C ARG A 161 17.54 10.18 -21.26
N GLY A 162 17.21 11.09 -22.17
CA GLY A 162 17.14 10.81 -23.60
C GLY A 162 16.22 9.63 -23.91
N TYR A 163 16.73 8.63 -24.62
CA TYR A 163 15.98 7.40 -24.98
C TYR A 163 16.42 6.17 -24.16
N SER A 164 17.15 6.37 -23.06
CA SER A 164 17.65 5.28 -22.21
C SER A 164 16.56 4.62 -21.36
N ILE A 165 15.38 5.23 -21.28
CA ILE A 165 14.20 4.72 -20.58
C ILE A 165 12.95 4.86 -21.46
N ARG A 166 11.88 4.16 -21.08
CA ARG A 166 10.58 4.18 -21.77
C ARG A 166 9.45 4.25 -20.75
N ARG A 167 8.45 5.09 -21.01
CA ARG A 167 7.27 5.30 -20.15
C ARG A 167 5.93 5.08 -20.88
N GLY A 168 5.97 4.88 -22.19
CA GLY A 168 4.77 4.77 -23.00
C GLY A 168 4.03 3.46 -22.81
N LEU A 169 2.71 3.50 -22.90
CA LEU A 169 1.88 2.32 -23.09
C LEU A 169 2.11 1.69 -24.47
N PHE A 170 2.42 2.50 -25.49
CA PHE A 170 2.77 2.03 -26.83
C PHE A 170 4.29 2.08 -27.05
N TYR A 171 4.85 0.95 -27.46
CA TYR A 171 6.24 0.84 -27.90
C TYR A 171 6.41 1.51 -29.27
N VAL A 172 7.45 2.34 -29.38
CA VAL A 172 7.88 2.97 -30.63
C VAL A 172 9.31 2.56 -30.93
N ASP A 173 9.51 1.99 -32.12
CA ASP A 173 10.84 1.76 -32.65
C ASP A 173 11.38 3.03 -33.29
N PHE A 174 12.30 3.72 -32.60
CA PHE A 174 12.86 4.98 -33.06
C PHE A 174 13.73 4.85 -34.33
N GLN A 175 14.20 3.63 -34.66
CA GLN A 175 15.02 3.38 -35.85
C GLN A 175 14.15 3.11 -37.09
N SER A 176 12.95 2.56 -36.91
CA SER A 176 12.00 2.33 -38.01
C SER A 176 11.47 3.64 -38.59
N HIS A 177 11.40 3.77 -39.93
CA HIS A 177 10.83 4.96 -40.58
C HIS A 177 9.36 5.19 -40.21
N ASP A 178 8.57 4.11 -40.09
CA ASP A 178 7.12 4.16 -39.90
C ASP A 178 6.68 4.57 -38.48
N LYS A 179 7.54 4.45 -37.47
CA LYS A 179 7.26 4.77 -36.05
C LYS A 179 5.92 4.20 -35.52
N LYS A 180 5.54 3.00 -35.98
CA LYS A 180 4.26 2.36 -35.63
C LYS A 180 4.10 2.21 -34.12
N LEU A 181 2.90 2.51 -33.62
CA LEU A 181 2.52 2.30 -32.22
C LEU A 181 2.22 0.82 -32.00
N MET A 182 3.10 0.15 -31.26
CA MET A 182 2.93 -1.27 -30.93
C MET A 182 2.44 -1.40 -29.48
N PRO A 183 1.25 -1.97 -29.22
CA PRO A 183 0.72 -2.07 -27.87
C PRO A 183 1.64 -2.94 -27.00
N LYS A 184 1.99 -2.44 -25.81
CA LYS A 184 2.69 -3.22 -24.79
C LYS A 184 1.72 -4.05 -23.95
N SER A 185 2.25 -4.95 -23.13
CA SER A 185 1.46 -5.71 -22.15
C SER A 185 0.63 -4.79 -21.23
N SER A 186 1.15 -3.61 -20.90
CA SER A 186 0.46 -2.58 -20.10
C SER A 186 -0.79 -2.00 -20.76
N VAL A 187 -0.88 -1.93 -22.09
CA VAL A 187 -2.10 -1.49 -22.81
C VAL A 187 -3.23 -2.45 -22.51
N LEU A 188 -3.00 -3.75 -22.65
CA LEU A 188 -4.02 -4.78 -22.40
C LEU A 188 -4.48 -4.77 -20.94
N PHE A 189 -3.55 -4.54 -20.00
CA PHE A 189 -3.90 -4.38 -18.59
C PHE A 189 -4.78 -3.15 -18.36
N TYR A 190 -4.37 -1.98 -18.86
CA TYR A 190 -5.06 -0.72 -18.61
C TYR A 190 -6.42 -0.65 -19.31
N GLN A 191 -6.53 -1.21 -20.52
CA GLN A 191 -7.79 -1.35 -21.24
C GLN A 191 -8.80 -2.17 -20.41
N LYS A 192 -8.44 -3.37 -19.97
CA LYS A 192 -9.32 -4.24 -19.17
C LYS A 192 -9.72 -3.60 -17.84
N LEU A 193 -8.82 -2.81 -17.25
CA LEU A 193 -9.10 -2.07 -16.03
C LEU A 193 -10.15 -0.98 -16.27
N ILE A 194 -10.03 -0.21 -17.35
CA ILE A 194 -11.00 0.83 -17.73
C ILE A 194 -12.36 0.20 -18.03
N GLU A 195 -12.41 -0.87 -18.83
CA GLU A 195 -13.65 -1.60 -19.17
C GLU A 195 -14.42 -2.06 -17.93
N LYS A 196 -13.70 -2.42 -16.86
CA LYS A 196 -14.27 -2.89 -15.59
C LYS A 196 -14.38 -1.81 -14.52
N ASN A 197 -13.98 -0.58 -14.82
CA ASN A 197 -13.87 0.53 -13.87
C ASN A 197 -13.15 0.12 -12.55
N GLY A 198 -12.01 -0.55 -12.68
CA GLY A 198 -11.19 -0.99 -11.54
C GLY A 198 -11.11 -2.51 -11.39
N PHE A 199 -11.11 -2.99 -10.14
CA PHE A 199 -10.86 -4.38 -9.77
C PHE A 199 -12.13 -5.02 -9.17
N PRO A 200 -13.11 -5.42 -9.99
CA PRO A 200 -14.31 -6.09 -9.48
C PRO A 200 -13.95 -7.44 -8.84
N PRO A 201 -14.80 -7.94 -7.92
CA PRO A 201 -14.62 -9.27 -7.35
C PRO A 201 -14.57 -10.33 -8.45
N LEU A 202 -13.60 -11.23 -8.35
CA LEU A 202 -13.44 -12.35 -9.27
C LEU A 202 -13.97 -13.64 -8.62
N PRO A 203 -14.61 -14.55 -9.36
CA PRO A 203 -15.14 -15.81 -8.81
C PRO A 203 -14.09 -16.64 -8.08
N GLU A 204 -12.85 -16.65 -8.57
CA GLU A 204 -11.74 -17.42 -8.01
C GLU A 204 -11.32 -16.93 -6.62
N ASN A 205 -11.68 -15.70 -6.26
CA ASN A 205 -11.34 -15.07 -4.98
C ASN A 205 -12.55 -15.01 -4.02
N GLN A 206 -13.66 -15.66 -4.36
CA GLN A 206 -14.82 -15.72 -3.47
C GLN A 206 -14.62 -16.78 -2.38
N PRO A 207 -15.12 -16.52 -1.15
CA PRO A 207 -15.24 -17.56 -0.14
C PRO A 207 -16.06 -18.74 -0.68
N ILE A 208 -15.60 -19.96 -0.41
CA ILE A 208 -16.29 -21.19 -0.80
C ILE A 208 -16.91 -21.81 0.45
N GLU A 209 -18.17 -22.23 0.35
CA GLU A 209 -18.84 -23.00 1.37
C GLU A 209 -18.62 -24.50 1.13
N GLY A 210 -18.21 -25.21 2.17
CA GLY A 210 -17.95 -26.64 2.09
C GLY A 210 -17.50 -27.23 3.41
N ILE A 211 -17.63 -28.55 3.53
CA ILE A 211 -17.17 -29.32 4.69
C ILE A 211 -16.09 -30.27 4.18
N PHE A 212 -14.96 -30.32 4.88
CA PHE A 212 -13.93 -31.30 4.58
C PHE A 212 -14.43 -32.73 4.86
N PRO A 213 -13.96 -33.76 4.13
CA PRO A 213 -14.41 -35.14 4.34
C PRO A 213 -14.27 -35.60 5.80
N CYS A 214 -15.14 -36.52 6.24
CA CYS A 214 -14.96 -37.18 7.53
C CYS A 214 -13.58 -37.85 7.60
N GLY A 215 -12.89 -37.70 8.74
CA GLY A 215 -11.51 -38.18 8.90
C GLY A 215 -10.44 -37.25 8.31
N PHE A 216 -10.79 -36.03 7.89
CA PHE A 216 -9.80 -35.03 7.50
C PHE A 216 -8.82 -34.73 8.65
N ALA A 217 -7.52 -34.90 8.37
CA ALA A 217 -6.47 -34.72 9.36
C ALA A 217 -6.14 -33.23 9.51
N TRP A 218 -6.68 -32.62 10.57
CA TRP A 218 -6.24 -31.31 11.04
C TRP A 218 -4.99 -31.48 11.90
N GLY A 219 -3.93 -30.71 11.64
CA GLY A 219 -2.68 -30.87 12.36
C GLY A 219 -1.81 -29.62 12.34
N ILE A 220 -0.76 -29.68 13.15
CA ILE A 220 0.33 -28.69 13.20
C ILE A 220 1.65 -29.38 12.86
N VAL A 221 2.63 -28.60 12.42
CA VAL A 221 3.98 -29.10 12.15
C VAL A 221 4.93 -28.50 13.20
N ASP A 222 5.79 -29.34 13.76
CA ASP A 222 6.95 -28.92 14.54
C ASP A 222 8.21 -29.52 13.90
N ASN A 223 8.98 -28.66 13.24
CA ASN A 223 10.20 -29.07 12.52
C ASN A 223 11.37 -29.34 13.48
N TYR A 224 11.29 -28.86 14.71
CA TYR A 224 12.39 -28.90 15.69
C TYR A 224 11.86 -29.24 17.07
N ILE A 225 11.26 -30.44 17.17
CA ILE A 225 10.79 -30.97 18.45
C ILE A 225 11.97 -31.01 19.43
N GLN A 226 11.82 -30.31 20.55
CA GLN A 226 12.82 -30.31 21.61
C GLN A 226 13.04 -31.75 22.11
N VAL A 227 14.24 -32.28 21.87
CA VAL A 227 14.62 -33.60 22.38
C VAL A 227 14.96 -33.48 23.87
N SER A 228 14.20 -34.15 24.72
CA SER A 228 14.53 -34.31 26.14
C SER A 228 15.30 -35.62 26.36
N LEU A 229 16.58 -35.51 26.73
CA LEU A 229 17.46 -36.65 27.02
C LEU A 229 17.50 -37.02 28.51
N ILE A 230 16.65 -36.42 29.35
CA ILE A 230 16.64 -36.71 30.79
C ILE A 230 15.92 -38.04 31.03
N ILE A 231 16.69 -39.11 31.24
CA ILE A 231 16.18 -40.38 31.79
C ILE A 231 15.95 -40.17 33.29
N LYS A 232 14.69 -40.08 33.74
CA LYS A 232 14.38 -40.16 35.17
C LYS A 232 14.80 -41.55 35.69
N PRO A 233 15.56 -41.66 36.79
CA PRO A 233 15.89 -42.96 37.37
C PRO A 233 14.64 -43.53 38.03
N THR A 234 13.88 -44.34 37.31
CA THR A 234 12.93 -45.29 37.91
C THR A 234 13.55 -46.67 37.80
N GLY A 235 13.86 -47.29 38.93
CA GLY A 235 14.32 -48.66 38.98
C GLY A 235 13.29 -49.61 38.38
N CYS A 236 13.59 -50.15 37.20
CA CYS A 236 13.35 -51.52 36.70
C CYS A 236 13.53 -51.55 35.17
N PRO A 237 14.21 -52.56 34.59
CA PRO A 237 14.48 -52.60 33.15
C PRO A 237 13.30 -53.25 32.42
N ALA A 238 12.55 -52.46 31.63
CA ALA A 238 11.67 -53.01 30.60
C ALA A 238 11.55 -52.04 29.42
N ARG A 239 12.07 -52.48 28.26
CA ARG A 239 11.89 -51.94 26.89
C ARG A 239 11.63 -50.43 26.77
N SER A 240 12.66 -49.72 26.31
CA SER A 240 12.66 -48.28 26.00
C SER A 240 11.68 -47.90 24.87
N VAL A 241 10.38 -47.84 25.16
CA VAL A 241 9.39 -47.18 24.29
C VAL A 241 9.48 -45.68 24.57
N HIS A 242 9.94 -44.91 23.58
CA HIS A 242 9.97 -43.45 23.68
C HIS A 242 8.52 -42.93 23.60
N LYS A 243 7.95 -42.55 24.75
CA LYS A 243 6.65 -41.86 24.81
C LYS A 243 6.87 -40.38 24.54
N PHE A 244 6.38 -39.90 23.41
CA PHE A 244 6.24 -38.48 23.14
C PHE A 244 4.91 -37.99 23.74
N THR A 245 4.97 -37.00 24.63
CA THR A 245 3.78 -36.33 25.15
C THR A 245 3.72 -34.94 24.54
N VAL A 246 2.78 -34.71 23.61
CA VAL A 246 2.52 -33.40 23.03
C VAL A 246 1.49 -32.70 23.92
N THR A 247 1.86 -31.59 24.57
CA THR A 247 0.94 -30.76 25.35
C THR A 247 0.40 -29.65 24.45
N TYR A 248 -0.86 -29.73 24.05
CA TYR A 248 -1.51 -28.67 23.27
C TYR A 248 -2.06 -27.58 24.21
N LEU A 249 -1.64 -26.33 24.02
CA LEU A 249 -2.35 -25.15 24.52
C LEU A 249 -3.42 -24.76 23.47
N LEU A 250 -4.62 -25.31 23.59
CA LEU A 250 -5.77 -24.91 22.77
C LEU A 250 -6.36 -23.60 23.30
N ASN A 251 -5.86 -22.46 22.83
CA ASN A 251 -6.57 -21.20 22.94
C ASN A 251 -7.42 -20.98 21.67
N ARG A 252 -8.75 -21.09 21.86
CA ARG A 252 -9.84 -20.66 20.95
C ARG A 252 -9.65 -20.94 19.46
N LEU A 253 -10.08 -22.12 19.02
CA LEU A 253 -10.50 -22.37 17.64
C LEU A 253 -11.83 -23.13 17.65
N SER A 254 -12.87 -22.52 17.07
CA SER A 254 -14.18 -23.14 16.84
C SER A 254 -14.10 -24.06 15.62
N LEU A 255 -14.23 -25.37 15.83
CA LEU A 255 -14.25 -26.38 14.75
C LEU A 255 -15.70 -26.85 14.47
N PRO A 256 -16.11 -27.03 13.19
CA PRO A 256 -17.43 -27.54 12.84
C PRO A 256 -17.62 -29.04 13.10
N GLN A 257 -18.89 -29.39 13.24
CA GLN A 257 -19.45 -30.58 13.88
C GLN A 257 -19.52 -31.81 12.96
N CYS A 258 -18.39 -32.37 12.53
CA CYS A 258 -18.39 -33.55 11.63
C CYS A 258 -17.44 -34.67 12.09
N CYS A 259 -17.56 -35.10 13.34
CA CYS A 259 -16.97 -36.35 13.84
C CYS A 259 -17.91 -36.97 14.89
N LYS A 260 -19.00 -37.59 14.45
CA LYS A 260 -19.71 -38.60 15.25
C LYS A 260 -19.57 -39.94 14.54
N GLU A 261 -18.99 -40.88 15.28
CA GLU A 261 -18.89 -42.34 15.03
C GLU A 261 -17.72 -42.84 14.18
N MET A 262 -16.62 -43.19 14.87
CA MET A 262 -15.97 -44.50 14.74
C MET A 262 -15.14 -44.82 16.01
N GLY A 263 -15.54 -45.88 16.73
CA GLY A 263 -14.67 -46.71 17.57
C GLY A 263 -14.16 -46.16 18.91
N THR A 264 -14.97 -46.34 19.97
CA THR A 264 -14.57 -46.52 21.38
C THR A 264 -13.15 -46.12 21.81
N ARG A 265 -13.00 -44.93 22.41
CA ARG A 265 -12.42 -44.74 23.78
C ARG A 265 -12.58 -43.29 24.27
N LEU A 266 -13.35 -43.17 25.36
CA LEU A 266 -13.54 -42.01 26.25
C LEU A 266 -14.11 -40.72 25.62
N LEU A 267 -15.44 -40.71 25.45
CA LEU A 267 -16.25 -39.50 25.35
C LEU A 267 -16.82 -39.17 26.74
N SER A 268 -16.33 -38.11 27.39
CA SER A 268 -17.13 -37.39 28.37
C SER A 268 -18.04 -36.43 27.61
N GLN A 269 -19.35 -36.64 27.74
CA GLN A 269 -20.40 -35.77 27.24
C GLN A 269 -20.22 -34.32 27.70
N CYS A 270 -20.44 -33.36 26.80
CA CYS A 270 -20.92 -32.03 27.17
C CYS A 270 -22.01 -31.61 26.17
N VAL A 271 -23.24 -31.55 26.68
CA VAL A 271 -24.40 -30.91 26.05
C VAL A 271 -24.48 -29.50 26.61
N CYS A 272 -24.59 -28.47 25.77
CA CYS A 272 -25.14 -27.18 26.20
C CYS A 272 -26.00 -26.57 25.09
N HIS A 273 -27.18 -26.11 25.50
CA HIS A 273 -28.25 -25.52 24.71
C HIS A 273 -27.91 -24.12 24.18
N SER A 274 -28.56 -23.79 23.06
CA SER A 274 -28.63 -22.47 22.43
C SER A 274 -29.50 -21.49 23.21
N SER A 275 -29.03 -20.26 23.45
CA SER A 275 -29.77 -19.00 23.25
C SER A 275 -28.89 -17.75 23.49
N PRO A 276 -29.24 -16.58 22.92
CA PRO A 276 -28.36 -15.42 22.72
C PRO A 276 -28.51 -14.33 23.81
N ASP A 277 -27.66 -13.31 23.71
CA ASP A 277 -27.63 -12.05 24.48
C ASP A 277 -27.05 -12.09 25.89
N LEU A 278 -25.85 -11.52 26.04
CA LEU A 278 -25.52 -10.54 27.10
C LEU A 278 -24.10 -9.98 26.90
N LEU A 279 -24.03 -8.67 26.66
CA LEU A 279 -22.85 -7.85 26.91
C LEU A 279 -22.41 -8.00 28.37
N CYS A 280 -21.12 -8.23 28.61
CA CYS A 280 -20.51 -7.98 29.92
C CYS A 280 -19.16 -7.28 29.76
N VAL A 281 -19.18 -6.00 30.09
CA VAL A 281 -18.03 -5.15 30.42
C VAL A 281 -17.47 -5.60 31.77
N THR A 282 -16.16 -5.79 31.91
CA THR A 282 -15.52 -5.90 33.23
C THR A 282 -14.40 -4.87 33.40
N LYS A 283 -14.64 -4.00 34.38
CA LYS A 283 -13.69 -3.08 35.02
C LYS A 283 -12.55 -3.85 35.69
N ALA A 284 -11.36 -3.28 35.63
CA ALA A 284 -10.23 -3.64 36.48
C ALA A 284 -10.45 -3.10 37.90
N ASN A 285 -10.31 -3.95 38.91
CA ASN A 285 -10.07 -3.54 40.29
C ASN A 285 -8.63 -3.94 40.65
N GLN A 286 -7.85 -2.95 41.09
CA GLN A 286 -6.65 -3.12 41.90
C GLN A 286 -7.07 -3.43 43.34
N SER A 287 -6.29 -4.26 44.02
CA SER A 287 -6.32 -4.43 45.48
C SER A 287 -4.89 -4.44 45.99
N ASP A 288 -4.64 -3.49 46.90
CA ASP A 288 -3.61 -3.32 47.94
C ASP A 288 -2.36 -4.22 47.94
#